data_AF-A0A443HT51-F1
#
_entry.id   AF-A0A443HT51-F1
#
_cell.length_a   1.000
_cell.length_b   1.000
_cell.length_c   1.000
_cell.angle_alpha   90.00
_cell.angle_beta   90.00
_cell.angle_gamma   90.00
#
_symmetry.space_group_name_H-M   'P 1'
#
loop_
_entity.id
_entity.type
_entity.pdbx_description
1 polymer ?
#
loop_
_entity_poly.entity_id
_entity_poly.type
_entity_poly.pdbx_seq_one_letter_code
_entity_poly.pdbx_strand_id
1 'polypeptide(L)'
;MHLVVNIVCGGNEDDKLKAVAAIRKMIDECAKAGYGEYRTHTLLADQVAHMYGWNNQAMLKFHEAIKDSLDTNDLAPGRNGIWRNRYRKAHTAIIDNIGPEDLIQTLIC
;
A
#
# COMPACT_ATOMS: atom_id res chain seq x y z
N MET A 1 -1.79 13.65 17.36
CA MET A 1 -2.82 14.33 16.55
C MET A 1 -2.91 13.59 15.23
N HIS A 2 -4.11 13.20 14.79
CA HIS A 2 -4.30 12.52 13.49
C HIS A 2 -4.77 13.56 12.48
N LEU A 3 -4.02 13.73 11.38
CA LEU A 3 -4.44 14.54 10.25
C LEU A 3 -5.22 13.65 9.29
N VAL A 4 -6.50 13.94 9.09
CA VAL A 4 -7.35 13.22 8.15
C VAL A 4 -7.63 14.14 6.97
N VAL A 5 -7.09 13.78 5.80
CA VAL A 5 -7.32 14.51 4.56
C VAL A 5 -8.46 13.83 3.80
N ASN A 6 -9.58 14.54 3.65
CA ASN A 6 -10.73 14.05 2.88
C ASN A 6 -10.56 14.43 1.41
N ILE A 7 -10.39 13.42 0.56
CA ILE A 7 -10.25 13.61 -0.89
C ILE A 7 -11.59 13.26 -1.53
N VAL A 8 -12.24 14.28 -2.06
CA VAL A 8 -13.53 14.14 -2.76
C VAL A 8 -13.26 14.19 -4.25
N CYS A 9 -13.68 13.16 -4.97
CA CYS A 9 -13.54 13.06 -6.43
C CYS A 9 -14.90 12.73 -7.09
N GLY A 10 -15.03 13.06 -8.36
CA GLY A 10 -16.20 12.72 -9.16
C GLY A 10 -16.33 11.21 -9.40
N GLY A 11 -17.49 10.78 -9.89
CA GLY A 11 -17.76 9.37 -10.18
C GLY A 11 -17.10 8.83 -11.46
N ASN A 12 -16.61 9.73 -12.34
CA ASN A 12 -15.95 9.36 -13.58
C ASN A 12 -14.58 8.71 -13.32
N GLU A 13 -14.04 8.06 -14.34
CA GLU A 13 -12.79 7.32 -14.23
C GLU A 13 -11.57 8.24 -14.11
N ASP A 14 -11.53 9.29 -14.94
CA ASP A 14 -10.44 10.27 -14.96
C ASP A 14 -10.22 10.96 -13.60
N ASP A 15 -11.28 11.30 -12.87
CA ASP A 15 -11.19 11.94 -11.56
C ASP A 15 -10.67 10.96 -10.50
N LYS A 16 -11.04 9.68 -10.58
CA LYS A 16 -10.51 8.63 -9.70
C LYS A 16 -9.02 8.43 -9.95
N LEU A 17 -8.60 8.36 -11.22
CA LEU A 17 -7.19 8.22 -11.60
C LEU A 17 -6.36 9.40 -11.08
N LYS A 18 -6.84 10.63 -11.27
CA LYS A 18 -6.19 11.84 -10.73
C LYS A 18 -6.13 11.83 -9.21
N ALA A 19 -7.21 11.41 -8.53
CA ALA A 19 -7.25 11.34 -7.08
C ALA A 19 -6.22 10.33 -6.55
N VAL A 20 -6.13 9.13 -7.13
CA VAL A 20 -5.14 8.14 -6.71
C VAL A 20 -3.71 8.62 -6.98
N ALA A 21 -3.46 9.24 -8.14
CA ALA A 21 -2.15 9.83 -8.45
C ALA A 21 -1.76 10.92 -7.43
N ALA A 22 -2.70 11.78 -7.04
CA ALA A 22 -2.49 12.80 -6.03
C ALA A 22 -2.17 12.19 -4.66
N ILE A 23 -2.89 11.14 -4.25
CA ILE A 23 -2.65 10.44 -2.97
C ILE A 23 -1.26 9.80 -2.96
N ARG A 24 -0.88 9.09 -4.03
CA ARG A 24 0.44 8.46 -4.13
C ARG A 24 1.55 9.48 -3.97
N LYS A 25 1.45 10.61 -4.67
CA LYS A 25 2.42 11.70 -4.55
C LYS A 25 2.44 12.30 -3.14
N MET A 26 1.28 12.48 -2.51
CA MET A 26 1.19 12.98 -1.14
C MET A 26 1.89 12.04 -0.14
N ILE A 27 1.70 10.72 -0.28
CA ILE A 27 2.38 9.73 0.57
C ILE A 27 3.90 9.85 0.42
N ASP A 28 4.41 9.97 -0.81
CA ASP A 28 5.85 10.11 -1.04
C ASP A 28 6.44 11.40 -0.45
N GLU A 29 5.73 12.52 -0.53
CA GLU A 29 6.16 13.79 0.06
C GLU A 29 6.08 13.76 1.59
N CYS A 30 5.02 13.16 2.16
CA CYS A 30 4.90 12.93 3.60
C CYS A 30 6.04 12.06 4.14
N ALA A 31 6.38 10.98 3.44
CA ALA A 31 7.49 10.10 3.77
C ALA A 31 8.83 10.87 3.84
N LYS A 32 9.11 11.71 2.83
CA LYS A 32 10.31 12.57 2.79
C LYS A 32 10.35 13.57 3.94
N ALA A 33 9.19 14.09 4.34
CA ALA A 33 9.05 15.01 5.47
C ALA A 33 9.06 14.32 6.83
N GLY A 34 9.10 12.98 6.89
CA GLY A 34 9.12 12.20 8.12
C GLY A 34 7.73 11.96 8.73
N TYR A 35 6.65 12.20 7.99
CA TYR A 35 5.29 11.90 8.42
C TYR A 35 4.87 10.50 8.00
N GLY A 36 4.31 9.75 8.95
CA GLY A 36 3.78 8.41 8.72
C GLY A 36 2.24 8.41 8.66
N GLU A 37 1.70 7.59 7.77
CA GLU A 37 0.26 7.35 7.65
C GLU A 37 -0.17 6.28 8.65
N TYR A 38 -1.19 6.60 9.45
CA TYR A 38 -1.76 5.64 10.41
C TYR A 38 -2.59 4.56 9.73
N ARG A 39 -3.34 4.92 8.68
CA ARG A 39 -4.24 4.02 7.96
C ARG A 39 -4.45 4.49 6.53
N THR A 40 -4.54 3.54 5.61
CA THR A 40 -4.76 3.82 4.19
C THR A 40 -5.73 2.82 3.56
N HIS A 41 -6.14 3.12 2.33
CA HIS A 41 -6.91 2.24 1.48
C HIS A 41 -6.07 1.03 1.05
N THR A 42 -6.71 -0.13 0.79
CA THR A 42 -6.03 -1.39 0.41
C THR A 42 -5.08 -1.22 -0.76
N LEU A 43 -5.50 -0.45 -1.76
CA LEU A 43 -4.73 -0.08 -2.95
C LEU A 43 -3.35 0.53 -2.67
N LEU A 44 -3.19 1.19 -1.52
CA LEU A 44 -1.99 1.96 -1.16
C LEU A 44 -1.22 1.30 -0.01
N ALA A 45 -1.67 0.14 0.46
CA ALA A 45 -1.11 -0.54 1.62
C ALA A 45 0.39 -0.84 1.43
N ASP A 46 0.79 -1.27 0.23
CA ASP A 46 2.19 -1.56 -0.10
C ASP A 46 3.07 -0.30 -0.08
N GLN A 47 2.60 0.80 -0.68
CA GLN A 47 3.35 2.07 -0.70
C GLN A 47 3.55 2.60 0.73
N VAL A 48 2.50 2.54 1.55
CA VAL A 48 2.57 2.96 2.96
C VAL A 48 3.47 2.02 3.77
N ALA A 49 3.43 0.71 3.53
CA ALA A 49 4.34 -0.22 4.20
C ALA A 49 5.82 0.11 3.90
N HIS A 50 6.12 0.44 2.64
CA HIS A 50 7.48 0.79 2.21
C HIS A 50 8.01 2.09 2.84
N MET A 51 7.14 3.04 3.17
CA MET A 51 7.52 4.27 3.88
C MET A 51 8.14 3.97 5.25
N TYR A 52 7.74 2.88 5.93
CA TYR A 52 8.33 2.44 7.19
C TYR A 52 9.67 1.69 7.01
N GLY A 53 10.47 2.12 6.02
CA GLY A 53 11.66 1.42 5.52
C GLY A 53 12.95 1.57 6.32
N TRP A 54 12.88 2.04 7.57
CA TRP A 54 14.05 2.20 8.42
C TRP A 54 14.83 0.88 8.59
N ASN A 55 16.17 0.99 8.63
CA ASN A 55 17.10 -0.14 8.74
C ASN A 55 16.81 -1.26 7.72
N ASN A 56 16.74 -0.88 6.43
CA ASN A 56 16.51 -1.82 5.33
C ASN A 56 15.20 -2.62 5.51
N GLN A 57 14.08 -1.93 5.73
CA GLN A 57 12.74 -2.54 5.90
C GLN A 57 12.67 -3.53 7.08
N ALA A 58 13.34 -3.24 8.20
CA ALA A 58 13.40 -4.16 9.34
C ALA A 58 12.02 -4.51 9.91
N MET A 59 11.13 -3.52 10.00
CA MET A 59 9.76 -3.71 10.48
C MET A 59 8.95 -4.62 9.56
N LEU A 60 9.01 -4.40 8.25
CA LEU A 60 8.31 -5.22 7.27
C LEU A 60 8.77 -6.69 7.34
N LYS A 61 10.10 -6.91 7.31
CA LYS A 61 10.70 -8.25 7.38
C LYS A 61 10.32 -9.00 8.65
N PHE A 62 10.22 -8.31 9.78
CA PHE A 62 9.77 -8.90 11.03
C PHE A 62 8.31 -9.37 10.97
N HIS A 63 7.41 -8.54 10.47
CA HIS A 63 5.99 -8.91 10.31
C HIS A 63 5.81 -10.05 9.32
N GLU A 64 6.57 -10.03 8.24
CA GLU A 64 6.63 -11.08 7.23
C GLU A 64 7.08 -12.42 7.82
N ALA A 65 8.11 -12.44 8.68
CA ALA A 65 8.57 -13.64 9.36
C ALA A 65 7.53 -14.22 10.34
N ILE A 66 6.82 -13.34 11.07
CA ILE A 66 5.68 -13.74 11.89
C ILE A 66 4.57 -14.31 11.02
N LYS A 67 4.23 -13.63 9.93
CA LYS A 67 3.18 -14.05 9.01
C LYS A 67 3.50 -15.40 8.40
N ASP A 68 4.74 -15.62 7.98
CA ASP A 68 5.21 -16.88 7.41
C ASP A 68 5.14 -18.03 8.42
N SER A 69 5.42 -17.78 9.70
CA SER A 69 5.42 -18.81 10.75
C SER A 69 4.03 -19.17 11.29
N LEU A 70 3.11 -18.22 11.42
CA LEU A 70 1.80 -18.45 12.04
C LEU A 70 0.70 -18.86 11.07
N ASP A 71 0.74 -18.38 9.84
CA ASP A 71 -0.33 -18.62 8.89
C ASP A 71 -0.09 -19.95 8.15
N THR A 72 -1.11 -20.76 7.98
CA THR A 72 -1.02 -22.01 7.19
C THR A 72 -1.93 -21.97 5.97
N ASN A 73 -2.93 -21.08 5.98
CA ASN A 73 -4.07 -21.07 5.08
C ASN A 73 -4.26 -19.74 4.31
N ASP A 74 -3.23 -18.88 4.25
CA ASP A 74 -3.25 -17.59 3.53
C ASP A 74 -4.33 -16.62 4.00
N LEU A 75 -4.35 -16.33 5.30
CA LEU A 75 -5.29 -15.36 5.85
C LEU A 75 -4.99 -13.94 5.33
N ALA A 76 -5.86 -13.39 4.48
CA ALA A 76 -5.80 -12.00 4.00
C ALA A 76 -4.41 -11.56 3.48
N PRO A 77 -3.92 -12.15 2.38
CA PRO A 77 -2.63 -11.78 1.80
C PRO A 77 -2.61 -10.31 1.38
N GLY A 78 -1.50 -9.62 1.63
CA GLY A 78 -1.33 -8.21 1.25
C GLY A 78 -2.00 -7.21 2.18
N ARG A 79 -2.67 -7.66 3.24
CA ARG A 79 -3.20 -6.73 4.25
C ARG A 79 -2.05 -5.95 4.88
N ASN A 80 -2.13 -4.62 4.81
CA ASN A 80 -1.09 -3.68 5.26
C ASN A 80 0.26 -3.86 4.53
N GLY A 81 0.25 -4.41 3.31
CA GLY A 81 1.45 -4.67 2.52
C GLY A 81 2.34 -5.79 3.05
N ILE A 82 1.80 -6.66 3.91
CA ILE A 82 2.52 -7.83 4.43
C ILE A 82 2.17 -9.03 3.56
N TRP A 83 3.20 -9.62 2.95
CA TRP A 83 3.05 -10.74 2.04
C TRP A 83 3.77 -11.99 2.55
N ARG A 84 3.16 -13.14 2.28
CA ARG A 84 3.78 -14.44 2.51
C ARG A 84 4.89 -14.70 1.50
N ASN A 85 5.88 -15.49 1.88
CA ASN A 85 7.02 -15.81 1.01
C ASN A 85 6.61 -16.28 -0.40
N ARG A 86 5.56 -17.12 -0.52
CA ARG A 86 5.04 -17.60 -1.82
C ARG A 86 4.49 -16.50 -2.74
N TYR A 87 4.02 -15.38 -2.19
CA TYR A 87 3.44 -14.28 -2.96
C TYR A 87 4.42 -13.15 -3.26
N ARG A 88 5.51 -13.00 -2.49
CA ARG A 88 6.47 -11.90 -2.65
C ARG A 88 6.98 -11.74 -4.09
N LYS A 89 7.42 -12.83 -4.72
CA LYS A 89 7.94 -12.79 -6.10
C LYS A 89 6.89 -12.35 -7.13
N ALA A 90 5.67 -12.86 -7.01
CA ALA A 90 4.57 -12.49 -7.90
C ALA A 90 4.14 -11.03 -7.67
N HIS A 91 4.17 -10.58 -6.42
CA HIS A 91 3.82 -9.23 -6.01
C HIS A 91 4.83 -8.17 -6.45
N THR A 92 6.13 -8.40 -6.30
CA THR A 92 7.16 -7.46 -6.77
C THR A 92 7.05 -7.22 -8.28
N ALA A 93 6.80 -8.28 -9.05
CA ALA A 93 6.57 -8.18 -10.49
C ALA A 93 5.31 -7.39 -10.88
N ILE A 94 4.31 -7.36 -9.99
CA ILE A 94 3.07 -6.60 -10.19
C ILE A 94 3.29 -5.12 -9.86
N ILE A 95 3.94 -4.78 -8.74
CA ILE A 95 4.20 -3.36 -8.38
C ILE A 95 5.03 -2.64 -9.45
N ASP A 96 6.05 -3.31 -10.00
CA ASP A 96 6.94 -2.73 -11.00
C ASP A 96 6.24 -2.47 -12.35
N ASN A 97 5.07 -3.09 -12.58
CA ASN A 97 4.32 -3.02 -13.83
C ASN A 97 2.92 -2.38 -13.71
N ILE A 98 2.45 -2.01 -12.51
CA ILE A 98 1.15 -1.36 -12.34
C ILE A 98 1.23 0.09 -12.84
N GLY A 99 0.64 0.32 -14.01
CA GLY A 99 0.29 1.66 -14.47
C GLY A 99 -0.89 2.23 -13.67
N PRO A 100 -1.20 3.53 -13.84
CA PRO A 100 -2.37 4.13 -13.19
C PRO A 100 -3.70 3.44 -13.54
N GLU A 101 -3.72 2.66 -14.61
CA GLU A 101 -4.90 2.10 -15.28
C GLU A 101 -5.41 0.81 -14.62
N ASP A 102 -4.54 0.07 -13.91
CA ASP A 102 -4.91 -1.19 -13.23
C ASP A 102 -5.60 -0.98 -11.86
N LEU A 103 -5.78 0.29 -11.45
CA LEU A 103 -6.22 0.68 -10.10
C LEU A 103 -7.75 0.63 -9.91
N ILE A 104 -8.50 0.38 -10.98
CA ILE A 104 -9.97 0.53 -11.00
C ILE A 104 -10.69 -0.67 -10.37
N GLN A 105 -10.06 -1.84 -10.31
CA GLN A 105 -10.73 -3.06 -9.83
C GLN A 105 -10.83 -3.15 -8.29
N THR A 106 -10.11 -2.31 -7.52
CA THR A 106 -10.04 -2.41 -6.05
C THR A 106 -10.87 -1.35 -5.31
N LEU A 107 -11.57 -0.46 -6.02
CA LEU A 107 -12.33 0.65 -5.44
C LEU A 107 -13.83 0.34 -5.17
N ILE A 108 -14.25 -0.93 -5.26
CA ILE A 108 -15.65 -1.36 -5.02
C ILE A 108 -15.77 -2.42 -3.88
N CYS A 109 -14.76 -2.56 -3.02
CA CYS A 109 -14.89 -3.35 -1.80
C CYS A 109 -14.61 -2.50 -0.55
#